data_AF-A0AAN7L1Y3-F1
#
_entry.id   AF-A0AAN7L1Y3-F1
#
_cell.length_a   1.000
_cell.length_b   1.000
_cell.length_c   1.000
_cell.angle_alpha   90.00
_cell.angle_beta   90.00
_cell.angle_gamma   90.00
#
_symmetry.space_group_name_H-M   'P 1'
#
loop_
_entity.id
_entity.type
_entity.pdbx_description
1 polymer ?
#
loop_
_entity_poly.entity_id
_entity_poly.type
_entity_poly.pdbx_seq_one_letter_code
_entity_poly.pdbx_strand_id
1 'polypeptide(L)'
;MLLYLVTGWDTDQFLTDIGEATLVMLSVIRNGGLAPGGFNFDAKLRRESTDVEDLFIAHISGMDTLARGLQNAAKLIEDGSLEDLVRKRYSSFDTELGAQIEAGKADFKMLEKKAMEWGEPKVPSAKQELAEMIFQSVL
;
A
#
# COMPACT_ATOMS: atom_id res chain seq x y z
N MET A 1 10.99 1.62 6.21
CA MET A 1 10.98 2.13 7.59
C MET A 1 9.70 2.94 7.75
N LEU A 2 8.61 2.29 8.14
CA LEU A 2 7.35 2.96 8.45
C LEU A 2 7.30 3.10 9.99
N LEU A 3 7.03 4.33 10.42
CA LEU A 3 7.25 4.85 11.77
C LEU A 3 5.91 4.89 12.52
N TYR A 4 5.89 4.37 13.75
CA TYR A 4 4.88 4.74 14.74
C TYR A 4 4.99 6.24 15.06
N LEU A 5 4.13 7.04 14.42
CA LEU A 5 4.16 8.50 14.27
C LEU A 5 3.74 9.33 15.51
N VAL A 6 3.99 8.87 16.74
CA VAL A 6 3.66 9.66 17.95
C VAL A 6 4.90 10.31 18.58
N THR A 7 6.09 9.77 18.31
CA THR A 7 7.37 10.28 18.83
C THR A 7 8.33 10.54 17.67
N GLY A 8 8.93 11.74 17.62
CA GLY A 8 9.79 12.17 16.51
C GLY A 8 11.21 11.56 16.48
N TRP A 9 11.41 10.39 17.10
CA TRP A 9 12.67 9.66 17.13
C TRP A 9 12.41 8.16 17.02
N ASP A 10 13.44 7.40 16.64
CA ASP A 10 13.31 5.95 16.44
C ASP A 10 13.14 5.20 17.77
N THR A 11 12.15 4.31 17.81
CA THR A 11 11.81 3.55 19.01
C THR A 11 12.16 2.07 18.88
N ASP A 12 12.47 1.59 17.68
CA ASP A 12 12.74 0.18 17.35
C ASP A 12 11.68 -0.77 17.96
N GLN A 13 10.41 -0.43 17.87
CA GLN A 13 9.33 -1.27 18.41
C GLN A 13 8.99 -2.42 17.46
N PHE A 14 8.57 -3.54 18.02
CA PHE A 14 7.98 -4.63 17.23
C PHE A 14 6.70 -4.14 16.53
N LEU A 15 6.49 -4.55 15.29
CA LEU A 15 5.28 -4.26 14.54
C LEU A 15 4.11 -5.01 15.16
N THR A 16 3.09 -4.28 15.63
CA THR A 16 1.89 -4.84 16.25
C THR A 16 0.60 -4.37 15.60
N ASP A 17 0.67 -3.38 14.69
CA ASP A 17 -0.46 -2.90 13.91
C ASP A 17 -0.69 -3.80 12.69
N ILE A 18 -1.84 -4.49 12.69
CA ILE A 18 -2.22 -5.42 11.62
C ILE A 18 -2.51 -4.67 10.31
N GLY A 19 -3.06 -3.46 10.37
CA GLY A 19 -3.32 -2.64 9.19
C GLY A 19 -2.02 -2.25 8.50
N GLU A 20 -1.04 -1.76 9.26
CA GLU A 20 0.29 -1.46 8.74
C GLU A 20 0.97 -2.71 8.17
N ALA A 21 0.92 -3.83 8.89
CA ALA A 21 1.45 -5.09 8.39
C ALA A 21 0.79 -5.54 7.09
N THR A 22 -0.53 -5.34 6.95
CA THR A 22 -1.27 -5.65 5.72
C THR A 22 -0.77 -4.81 4.55
N LEU A 23 -0.55 -3.51 4.74
CA LEU A 23 -0.02 -2.61 3.69
C LEU A 23 1.43 -2.95 3.31
N VAL A 24 2.26 -3.30 4.29
CA VAL A 24 3.64 -3.77 4.05
C VAL A 24 3.61 -5.05 3.22
N MET A 25 2.78 -6.03 3.58
CA MET A 25 2.67 -7.30 2.87
C MET A 25 2.08 -7.16 1.47
N LEU A 26 1.12 -6.25 1.28
CA LEU A 26 0.60 -5.91 -0.05
C LEU A 26 1.72 -5.46 -0.99
N SER A 27 2.65 -4.64 -0.49
CA SER A 27 3.82 -4.18 -1.26
C SER A 27 4.78 -5.32 -1.57
N VAL A 28 5.01 -6.23 -0.61
CA VAL A 28 5.86 -7.41 -0.79
C VAL A 28 5.31 -8.35 -1.85
N ILE A 29 4.01 -8.67 -1.81
CA ILE A 29 3.38 -9.56 -2.79
C ILE A 29 3.48 -8.94 -4.19
N ARG A 30 3.17 -7.63 -4.33
CA ARG A 30 3.28 -6.91 -5.61
C ARG A 30 4.69 -6.86 -6.17
N ASN A 31 5.71 -6.88 -5.32
CA ASN A 31 7.11 -6.95 -5.73
C ASN A 31 7.57 -8.36 -6.17
N GLY A 32 6.68 -9.36 -6.12
CA GLY A 32 7.03 -10.75 -6.43
C GLY A 32 7.70 -11.48 -5.26
N GLY A 33 7.52 -11.01 -4.03
CA GLY A 33 8.06 -11.60 -2.81
C GLY A 33 9.34 -10.92 -2.30
N LEU A 34 10.05 -11.63 -1.42
CA LEU A 34 11.20 -11.09 -0.65
C LEU A 34 12.56 -11.56 -1.14
N ALA A 35 12.63 -12.47 -2.10
CA ALA A 35 13.88 -13.12 -2.49
C ALA A 35 14.92 -12.08 -2.97
N PRO A 36 16.20 -12.19 -2.58
CA PRO A 36 16.80 -13.25 -1.75
C PRO A 36 16.74 -13.00 -0.23
N GLY A 37 16.13 -11.89 0.21
CA GLY A 37 16.07 -11.48 1.61
C GLY A 37 14.88 -12.06 2.38
N GLY A 38 14.55 -11.39 3.48
CA GLY A 38 13.44 -11.75 4.37
C GLY A 38 13.10 -10.61 5.32
N PHE A 39 12.19 -10.88 6.26
CA PHE A 39 11.87 -9.92 7.32
C PHE A 39 12.86 -10.05 8.47
N ASN A 40 13.64 -8.99 8.69
CA ASN A 40 14.52 -8.86 9.85
C ASN A 40 13.78 -8.12 10.97
N PHE A 41 13.74 -8.69 12.17
CA PHE A 41 13.23 -8.02 13.36
C PHE A 41 14.33 -7.14 13.97
N ASP A 42 14.59 -6.01 13.31
CA ASP A 42 15.42 -4.94 13.87
C ASP A 42 14.58 -4.13 14.88
N ALA A 43 14.25 -4.79 15.98
CA ALA A 43 13.37 -4.29 17.02
C ALA A 43 13.89 -4.69 18.40
N LYS A 44 13.50 -3.95 19.43
CA LYS A 44 13.90 -4.18 20.82
C LYS A 44 12.70 -4.14 21.76
N LEU A 45 12.87 -4.80 22.90
CA LEU A 45 11.91 -4.72 24.00
C LEU A 45 11.78 -3.30 24.51
N ARG A 46 10.63 -3.01 25.12
CA ARG A 46 10.46 -1.79 25.90
C ARG A 46 11.39 -1.84 27.10
N ARG A 47 11.88 -0.69 27.54
CA ARG A 47 12.81 -0.59 28.68
C ARG A 47 12.29 -1.26 29.96
N GLU A 48 10.98 -1.23 30.16
CA GLU A 48 10.30 -1.81 31.33
C GLU A 48 9.96 -3.31 31.16
N SER A 49 10.15 -3.87 29.96
CA SER A 49 10.02 -5.31 29.69
C SER A 49 11.36 -5.98 29.95
N THR A 50 11.57 -6.42 31.19
CA THR A 50 12.87 -6.88 31.70
C THR A 50 13.00 -8.39 31.82
N ASP A 51 11.89 -9.12 31.66
CA ASP A 51 11.89 -10.56 31.85
C ASP A 51 12.35 -11.26 30.56
N VAL A 52 13.03 -12.40 30.71
CA VAL A 52 13.57 -13.13 29.54
C VAL A 52 12.45 -13.60 28.61
N GLU A 53 11.26 -13.90 29.16
CA GLU A 53 10.09 -14.29 28.39
C GLU A 53 9.55 -13.19 27.48
N ASP A 54 9.78 -11.91 27.82
CA ASP A 54 9.36 -10.77 27.00
C ASP A 54 10.00 -10.82 25.61
N LEU A 55 11.23 -11.34 25.49
CA LEU A 55 11.90 -11.54 24.20
C LEU A 55 11.07 -12.44 23.30
N PHE A 56 10.55 -13.54 23.83
CA PHE A 56 9.74 -14.49 23.06
C PHE A 56 8.37 -13.91 22.74
N ILE A 57 7.72 -13.30 23.74
CA ILE A 57 6.39 -12.68 23.57
C ILE A 57 6.43 -11.61 22.47
N ALA A 58 7.46 -10.76 22.45
CA ALA A 58 7.59 -9.70 21.45
C ALA A 58 7.83 -10.24 20.04
N HIS A 59 8.69 -11.25 19.87
CA HIS A 59 8.91 -11.86 18.56
C HIS A 59 7.67 -12.61 18.06
N ILE A 60 6.99 -13.36 18.93
CA ILE A 60 5.72 -14.03 18.59
C ILE A 60 4.71 -12.99 18.12
N SER A 61 4.56 -11.89 18.86
CA SER A 61 3.64 -10.81 18.50
C SER A 61 3.97 -10.21 17.13
N GLY A 62 5.25 -9.93 16.85
CA GLY A 62 5.68 -9.39 15.57
C GLY A 62 5.46 -10.37 14.40
N MET A 63 5.80 -11.64 14.60
CA MET A 63 5.61 -12.71 13.62
C MET A 63 4.14 -12.94 13.29
N ASP A 64 3.28 -13.02 14.31
CA ASP A 64 1.84 -13.21 14.13
C ASP A 64 1.18 -12.02 13.44
N THR A 65 1.62 -10.80 13.76
CA THR A 65 1.14 -9.58 13.11
C THR A 65 1.48 -9.57 11.62
N LEU A 66 2.73 -9.89 11.27
CA LEU A 66 3.15 -10.00 9.86
C LEU A 66 2.42 -11.14 9.14
N ALA A 67 2.23 -12.29 9.78
CA ALA A 67 1.50 -13.42 9.20
C ALA A 67 0.03 -13.09 8.93
N ARG A 68 -0.65 -12.42 9.86
CA ARG A 68 -2.02 -11.91 9.67
C ARG A 68 -2.07 -10.88 8.54
N GLY A 69 -1.14 -9.93 8.53
CA GLY A 69 -1.02 -8.95 7.46
C GLY A 69 -0.85 -9.59 6.09
N LEU A 70 -0.07 -10.68 6.00
CA LEU A 70 0.12 -11.43 4.76
C LEU A 70 -1.17 -12.09 4.27
N GLN A 71 -1.91 -12.74 5.17
CA GLN A 71 -3.20 -13.35 4.84
C GLN A 71 -4.23 -12.30 4.39
N ASN A 72 -4.27 -11.16 5.07
CA ASN A 72 -5.20 -10.07 4.74
C ASN A 72 -4.83 -9.44 3.39
N ALA A 73 -3.53 -9.23 3.12
CA ALA A 73 -3.06 -8.73 1.84
C ALA A 73 -3.37 -9.68 0.68
N ALA A 74 -3.22 -11.00 0.90
CA ALA A 74 -3.59 -12.01 -0.09
C ALA A 74 -5.09 -11.94 -0.44
N LYS A 75 -5.97 -11.90 0.58
CA LYS A 75 -7.43 -11.73 0.36
C LYS A 75 -7.76 -10.46 -0.42
N LEU A 76 -7.10 -9.36 -0.12
CA LEU A 76 -7.33 -8.07 -0.77
C LEU A 76 -6.93 -8.08 -2.25
N ILE A 77 -5.86 -8.80 -2.58
CA ILE A 77 -5.44 -9.01 -3.98
C ILE A 77 -6.42 -9.95 -4.69
N GLU A 78 -6.81 -11.05 -4.06
CA GLU A 78 -7.77 -12.01 -4.62
C GLU A 78 -9.15 -11.40 -4.90
N ASP A 79 -9.63 -10.53 -4.01
CA ASP A 79 -10.88 -9.79 -4.17
C ASP A 79 -10.81 -8.78 -5.31
N GLY A 80 -9.66 -8.14 -5.52
CA GLY A 80 -9.41 -7.24 -6.64
C GLY A 80 -10.16 -5.89 -6.58
N SER A 81 -11.02 -5.64 -5.57
CA SER A 81 -11.83 -4.40 -5.53
C SER A 81 -10.99 -3.12 -5.47
N LEU A 82 -9.86 -3.14 -4.76
CA LEU A 82 -8.96 -1.97 -4.73
C LEU A 82 -8.25 -1.75 -6.07
N GLU A 83 -7.85 -2.83 -6.74
CA GLU A 83 -7.23 -2.74 -8.07
C GLU A 83 -8.23 -2.22 -9.10
N ASP A 84 -9.48 -2.65 -9.00
CA ASP A 84 -10.59 -2.16 -9.80
C ASP A 84 -10.85 -0.65 -9.62
N LEU A 85 -10.72 -0.12 -8.39
CA LEU A 85 -10.81 1.32 -8.15
C LEU A 85 -9.69 2.09 -8.85
N VAL A 86 -8.46 1.57 -8.79
CA VAL A 86 -7.30 2.17 -9.48
C VAL A 86 -7.50 2.11 -11.00
N ARG A 87 -7.87 0.95 -11.55
CA ARG A 87 -8.14 0.78 -12.99
C ARG A 87 -9.22 1.75 -13.48
N LYS A 88 -10.33 1.87 -12.76
CA LYS A 88 -11.40 2.84 -13.08
C LYS A 88 -10.88 4.28 -13.07
N ARG A 89 -10.04 4.65 -12.09
CA ARG A 89 -9.47 5.99 -11.96
C ARG A 89 -8.58 6.37 -13.15
N TYR A 90 -7.80 5.43 -13.67
CA TYR A 90 -6.85 5.66 -14.76
C TYR A 90 -7.35 5.22 -16.15
N SER A 91 -8.63 4.80 -16.26
CA SER A 91 -9.22 4.32 -17.52
C SER A 91 -9.16 5.30 -18.70
N SER A 92 -8.93 6.59 -18.48
CA SER A 92 -8.70 7.57 -19.56
C SER A 92 -7.40 7.31 -20.31
N PHE A 93 -6.40 6.68 -19.67
CA PHE A 93 -5.13 6.33 -20.30
C PHE A 93 -5.26 5.12 -21.23
N ASP A 94 -6.27 4.26 -21.02
CA ASP A 94 -6.61 3.15 -21.94
C ASP A 94 -7.32 3.62 -23.22
N THR A 95 -7.59 4.92 -23.37
CA THR A 95 -8.19 5.49 -24.60
C THR A 95 -7.13 5.75 -25.67
N GLU A 96 -7.55 5.99 -26.91
CA GLU A 96 -6.63 6.25 -28.03
C GLU A 96 -5.65 7.41 -27.75
N LEU A 97 -6.13 8.53 -27.19
CA LEU A 97 -5.26 9.65 -26.84
C LEU A 97 -4.37 9.32 -25.63
N GLY A 98 -4.95 8.67 -24.61
CA GLY A 98 -4.23 8.23 -23.42
C GLY A 98 -3.04 7.33 -23.76
N ALA A 99 -3.26 6.33 -24.61
CA ALA A 99 -2.23 5.40 -25.07
C ALA A 99 -1.16 6.11 -25.91
N GLN A 100 -1.52 7.13 -26.70
CA GLN A 100 -0.54 7.95 -27.42
C GLN A 100 0.33 8.79 -26.48
N ILE A 101 -0.24 9.29 -25.38
CA ILE A 101 0.49 10.01 -24.34
C ILE A 101 1.47 9.06 -23.64
N GLU A 102 1.01 7.90 -23.18
CA GLU A 102 1.87 6.91 -22.50
C GLU A 102 2.98 6.38 -23.41
N ALA A 103 2.70 6.21 -24.70
CA ALA A 103 3.69 5.79 -25.69
C ALA A 103 4.67 6.90 -26.11
N GLY A 104 4.54 8.12 -25.58
CA GLY A 104 5.38 9.27 -25.94
C GLY A 104 5.19 9.76 -27.39
N LYS A 105 4.04 9.46 -28.00
CA LYS A 105 3.71 9.82 -29.39
C LYS A 105 2.90 11.12 -29.51
N ALA A 106 2.30 11.58 -28.42
CA ALA A 106 1.61 12.86 -28.38
C ALA A 106 2.60 14.02 -28.22
N ASP A 107 2.48 15.06 -29.04
CA ASP A 107 3.25 16.30 -28.92
C ASP A 107 2.41 17.44 -28.34
N PHE A 108 3.07 18.54 -27.96
CA PHE A 108 2.36 19.70 -27.38
C PHE A 108 1.34 20.32 -28.33
N LYS A 109 1.59 20.30 -29.64
CA LYS A 109 0.67 20.87 -30.64
C LYS A 109 -0.63 20.07 -30.70
N MET A 110 -0.54 18.74 -30.67
CA MET A 110 -1.68 17.84 -30.63
C MET A 110 -2.46 18.01 -29.33
N LEU A 111 -1.77 18.06 -28.19
CA LEU A 111 -2.40 18.18 -26.86
C LEU A 111 -3.09 19.54 -26.67
N GLU A 112 -2.47 20.64 -27.12
CA GLU A 112 -3.07 21.97 -27.12
C GLU A 112 -4.39 22.00 -27.90
N LYS A 113 -4.38 21.46 -29.13
CA LYS A 113 -5.61 21.38 -29.94
C LYS A 113 -6.71 20.59 -29.23
N LYS A 114 -6.36 19.45 -28.61
CA LYS A 114 -7.32 18.62 -27.88
C LYS A 114 -7.87 19.30 -26.63
N ALA A 115 -7.05 20.01 -25.88
CA ALA A 115 -7.49 20.77 -24.72
C ALA A 115 -8.48 21.88 -25.10
N MET A 116 -8.23 22.58 -26.22
CA MET A 116 -9.13 23.62 -26.74
C MET A 116 -10.46 23.04 -27.27
N GLU A 117 -10.46 21.82 -27.83
CA GLU A 117 -11.66 21.12 -28.28
C GLU A 117 -12.55 20.63 -27.12
N TRP A 118 -11.96 20.19 -26.01
CA TRP A 118 -12.67 19.54 -24.91
C TRP A 118 -13.07 20.47 -23.76
N GLY A 119 -12.40 21.62 -23.61
CA GLY A 119 -12.70 22.57 -22.55
C GLY A 119 -12.35 22.05 -21.15
N GLU A 120 -13.12 22.44 -20.14
CA GLU A 120 -12.83 22.14 -18.73
C GLU A 120 -12.90 20.62 -18.44
N PRO A 121 -11.83 20.02 -17.88
CA PRO A 121 -11.82 18.61 -17.55
C PRO A 121 -12.77 18.29 -16.38
N LYS A 122 -13.43 17.13 -16.45
CA LYS A 122 -14.18 16.59 -15.32
C LYS A 122 -13.24 15.86 -14.38
N VAL A 123 -13.19 16.28 -13.11
CA VAL A 123 -12.39 15.61 -12.08
C VAL A 123 -13.23 14.49 -11.43
N PRO A 124 -12.87 13.21 -11.58
CA PRO A 124 -13.58 12.12 -10.93
C PRO A 124 -13.28 12.06 -9.43
N SER A 125 -14.28 11.68 -8.63
CA SER A 125 -14.12 11.45 -7.19
C SER A 125 -13.10 10.33 -6.92
N ALA A 126 -12.22 10.52 -5.93
CA ALA A 126 -11.20 9.55 -5.56
C ALA A 126 -11.73 8.34 -4.79
N LYS A 127 -12.94 8.42 -4.20
CA LYS A 127 -13.57 7.34 -3.42
C LYS A 127 -12.69 6.84 -2.28
N GLN A 128 -12.02 7.75 -1.58
CA GLN A 128 -11.08 7.40 -0.51
C GLN A 128 -11.77 6.61 0.62
N GLU A 129 -12.93 7.06 1.08
CA GLU A 129 -13.66 6.40 2.18
C GLU A 129 -14.15 5.01 1.77
N LEU A 130 -14.46 4.80 0.48
CA LEU A 130 -14.79 3.48 -0.05
C LEU A 130 -13.56 2.57 -0.07
N ALA A 131 -12.39 3.09 -0.47
CA ALA A 131 -11.15 2.33 -0.45
C ALA A 131 -10.75 1.95 0.99
N GLU A 132 -10.91 2.86 1.94
CA GLU A 132 -10.69 2.60 3.36
C GLU A 132 -11.67 1.55 3.90
N MET A 133 -12.96 1.60 3.51
CA MET A 133 -13.95 0.59 3.90
C MET A 133 -13.61 -0.80 3.34
N ILE A 134 -13.16 -0.90 2.09
CA ILE A 134 -12.71 -2.16 1.48
C ILE A 134 -11.45 -2.67 2.20
N PHE A 135 -10.52 -1.78 2.52
CA PHE A 135 -9.31 -2.17 3.26
C PHE A 135 -9.65 -2.67 4.67
N GLN A 136 -10.55 -2.00 5.38
CA GLN A 136 -10.98 -2.39 6.72
C GLN A 136 -11.76 -3.71 6.74
N SER A 137 -12.45 -4.08 5.66
CA SER A 137 -13.23 -5.33 5.61
C SER A 137 -12.36 -6.60 5.63
N VAL A 138 -11.07 -6.48 5.30
CA VAL A 138 -10.13 -7.60 5.30
C VAL A 138 -9.24 -7.66 6.54
N LEU A 139 -9.27 -6.64 7.42
CA LEU A 139 -8.47 -6.61 8.65
C LEU A 139 -9.00 -7.59 9.69
#